data_AF-A0A4Y8CMQ4-F1
#
_entry.id   AF-A0A4Y8CMQ4-F1
#
_cell.length_a   1.000
_cell.length_b   1.000
_cell.length_c   1.000
_cell.angle_alpha   90.00
_cell.angle_beta   90.00
_cell.angle_gamma   90.00
#
_symmetry.space_group_name_H-M   'P 1'
#
loop_
_entity.id
_entity.type
_entity.pdbx_description
1 polymer ?
#
loop_
_entity_poly.entity_id
_entity_poly.type
_entity_poly.pdbx_seq_one_letter_code
_entity_poly.pdbx_strand_id
1 'polypeptide(L)'
;MLYILANGAMATALAYGLKDDYEICIVGRSIEKLQALTKEGFKTLLYKDFNIEGKDVILAFKPYALENIAQILKGRARILISVLANVDFEKLQTIKAQNYVRI
;
A
#
# COMPACT_ATOMS: atom_id res chain seq x y z
N MET A 1 -2.62 5.19 -11.61
CA MET A 1 -1.55 5.16 -10.61
C MET A 1 -1.91 4.18 -9.51
N LEU A 2 -0.99 3.27 -9.17
CA LEU A 2 -1.15 2.30 -8.09
C LEU A 2 -0.38 2.76 -6.85
N TYR A 3 -0.96 2.55 -5.66
CA TYR A 3 -0.34 2.91 -4.39
C TYR A 3 0.01 1.66 -3.60
N ILE A 4 1.30 1.42 -3.41
CA ILE A 4 1.79 0.25 -2.68
C ILE A 4 2.11 0.67 -1.25
N LEU A 5 1.40 0.11 -0.28
CA LEU A 5 1.56 0.42 1.13
C LEU A 5 2.62 -0.50 1.73
N ALA A 6 3.69 0.11 2.25
CA ALA A 6 4.96 -0.44 2.74
C ALA A 6 6.12 -0.36 1.74
N ASN A 7 7.33 -0.63 2.25
CA ASN A 7 8.59 -0.50 1.54
C ASN A 7 9.52 -1.71 1.81
N GLY A 8 8.93 -2.85 2.17
CA GLY A 8 9.66 -4.12 2.36
C GLY A 8 9.85 -4.87 1.04
N ALA A 9 10.47 -6.05 1.10
CA ALA A 9 10.80 -6.86 -0.09
C ALA A 9 9.61 -7.09 -1.05
N MET A 10 8.42 -7.41 -0.51
CA MET A 10 7.21 -7.61 -1.33
C MET A 10 6.77 -6.34 -2.04
N ALA A 11 6.75 -5.20 -1.33
CA ALA A 11 6.38 -3.92 -1.91
C ALA A 11 7.37 -3.50 -3.01
N THR A 12 8.67 -3.71 -2.78
CA THR A 12 9.71 -3.45 -3.76
C THR A 12 9.58 -4.36 -4.98
N ALA A 13 9.37 -5.66 -4.79
CA ALA A 13 9.19 -6.61 -5.89
C ALA A 13 7.97 -6.26 -6.75
N LEU A 14 6.84 -5.92 -6.13
CA LEU A 14 5.64 -5.44 -6.83
C LEU A 14 5.91 -4.14 -7.59
N ALA A 15 6.59 -3.17 -6.97
CA ALA A 15 6.91 -1.91 -7.62
C ALA A 15 7.76 -2.13 -8.88
N TYR A 16 8.81 -2.95 -8.81
CA TYR A 16 9.64 -3.27 -9.97
C TYR A 16 8.92 -4.11 -11.02
N GLY A 17 8.07 -5.05 -10.60
CA GLY A 17 7.31 -5.89 -11.53
C GLY A 17 6.19 -5.17 -12.28
N LEU A 18 5.74 -4.02 -11.77
CA LEU A 18 4.61 -3.26 -12.34
C LEU A 18 5.00 -1.91 -12.93
N LYS A 19 6.25 -1.44 -12.74
CA LYS A 19 6.66 -0.07 -13.11
C LYS A 19 6.56 0.26 -14.60
N ASP A 20 6.63 -0.75 -15.47
CA ASP A 20 6.63 -0.55 -16.92
C ASP A 20 5.19 -0.38 -17.45
N ASP A 21 4.20 -0.94 -16.75
CA ASP A 21 2.78 -0.87 -17.12
C ASP A 21 1.98 0.16 -16.31
N TYR A 22 2.47 0.51 -15.12
CA TYR A 22 1.76 1.36 -14.17
C TYR A 22 2.66 2.43 -13.57
N GLU A 23 2.09 3.61 -13.39
CA GLU A 23 2.67 4.61 -12.49
C GLU A 23 2.51 4.14 -11.04
N ILE A 24 3.64 4.00 -10.33
CA ILE A 24 3.70 3.47 -8.96
C ILE A 24 4.05 4.58 -7.96
N CYS A 25 3.30 4.62 -6.84
CA CYS A 25 3.64 5.39 -5.66
C CYS A 25 3.76 4.49 -4.43
N ILE A 26 4.90 4.55 -3.75
CA ILE A 26 5.18 3.74 -2.56
C ILE A 26 4.89 4.57 -1.31
N VAL A 27 4.03 4.06 -0.43
CA VAL A 27 3.60 4.74 0.79
C VAL A 27 4.23 4.06 2.01
N GLY A 28 5.10 4.78 2.72
CA GLY A 28 5.91 4.23 3.82
C GLY A 28 5.80 5.03 5.12
N ARG A 29 6.38 4.48 6.21
CA ARG A 29 6.41 5.13 7.53
C ARG A 29 7.61 6.06 7.72
N SER A 30 8.78 5.68 7.22
CA SER A 30 10.04 6.43 7.41
C SER A 30 10.57 6.92 6.06
N ILE A 31 11.01 8.17 6.05
CA ILE A 31 11.69 8.81 4.92
C ILE A 31 12.96 8.06 4.56
N GLU A 32 13.75 7.62 5.54
CA GLU A 32 15.04 6.96 5.31
C GLU A 32 14.90 5.71 4.45
N LYS A 33 13.86 4.92 4.68
CA LYS A 33 13.62 3.70 3.91
C LYS A 33 12.98 3.98 2.54
N LEU A 34 12.31 5.12 2.39
CA LEU A 34 11.75 5.57 1.12
C LEU A 34 12.83 6.19 0.23
N GLN A 35 13.86 6.83 0.80
CA GLN A 35 14.94 7.48 0.05
C GLN A 35 15.62 6.55 -0.95
N ALA A 36 15.83 5.28 -0.61
CA ALA A 36 16.40 4.30 -1.53
C ALA A 36 15.50 4.13 -2.77
N LEU A 37 14.19 3.99 -2.57
CA LEU A 37 13.23 3.83 -3.66
C LEU A 37 13.04 5.11 -4.47
N THR A 38 13.13 6.28 -3.83
CA THR A 38 13.12 7.57 -4.54
C THR A 38 14.33 7.70 -5.46
N LYS A 39 15.53 7.27 -5.03
CA LYS A 39 16.75 7.27 -5.87
C LYS A 39 16.63 6.33 -7.08
N GLU A 40 15.85 5.26 -6.95
CA GLU A 40 15.51 4.32 -8.03
C GLU A 40 14.40 4.86 -8.96
N GLY A 41 13.89 6.08 -8.71
CA GLY A 41 12.92 6.76 -9.56
C GLY A 41 11.45 6.56 -9.16
N PHE A 42 11.16 5.86 -8.05
CA PHE A 42 9.78 5.70 -7.59
C PHE A 42 9.24 6.96 -6.90
N LYS A 43 7.96 7.26 -7.12
CA LYS A 43 7.24 8.25 -6.30
C LYS A 43 7.04 7.67 -4.91
N THR A 44 7.24 8.49 -3.88
CA THR A 44 7.10 8.05 -2.48
C THR A 44 6.29 9.03 -1.65
N LEU A 45 5.45 8.53 -0.75
CA LEU A 45 4.70 9.33 0.22
C LEU A 45 4.82 8.75 1.63
N LEU A 46 4.66 9.59 2.64
CA LEU A 46 4.50 9.13 4.02
C LEU A 46 3.04 8.81 4.30
N TYR A 47 2.79 7.81 5.14
CA TYR A 47 1.42 7.46 5.57
C TYR A 47 0.63 8.65 6.11
N LYS A 48 1.29 9.54 6.87
CA LYS A 48 0.64 10.73 7.46
C LYS A 48 0.09 11.71 6.42
N ASP A 49 0.69 11.73 5.23
CA ASP A 49 0.35 12.65 4.14
C ASP A 49 -0.50 11.95 3.06
N PHE A 50 -0.89 10.69 3.31
CA PHE A 50 -1.56 9.84 2.35
C PHE A 50 -3.03 9.60 2.72
N ASN A 51 -3.91 9.79 1.74
CA ASN A 51 -5.35 9.54 1.85
C ASN A 51 -5.75 8.55 0.75
N ILE A 52 -6.43 7.45 1.11
CA ILE A 52 -6.81 6.37 0.18
C ILE A 52 -8.05 6.68 -0.67
N GLU A 53 -8.73 7.81 -0.44
CA GLU A 53 -9.96 8.20 -1.13
C GLU A 53 -9.83 8.06 -2.65
N GLY A 54 -10.69 7.23 -3.23
CA GLY A 54 -10.79 6.98 -4.68
C GLY A 54 -9.59 6.27 -5.31
N LYS A 55 -8.62 5.79 -4.54
CA LYS A 55 -7.36 5.21 -5.04
C LYS A 55 -7.40 3.69 -5.11
N ASP A 56 -6.57 3.14 -6.00
CA ASP A 56 -6.24 1.73 -6.04
C ASP A 56 -5.01 1.47 -5.17
N VAL A 57 -5.20 0.66 -4.13
CA VAL A 57 -4.18 0.43 -3.10
C VAL A 57 -3.81 -1.05 -3.01
N ILE A 58 -2.52 -1.32 -2.87
CA ILE A 58 -1.98 -2.65 -2.63
C ILE A 58 -1.39 -2.69 -1.21
N LEU A 59 -1.89 -3.57 -0.36
CA LEU A 59 -1.38 -3.78 1.00
C LEU A 59 -0.21 -4.77 0.96
N ALA A 60 1.01 -4.30 1.20
CA ALA A 60 2.24 -5.11 1.15
C ALA A 60 3.09 -5.01 2.43
N PHE A 61 2.48 -4.60 3.56
CA PHE A 61 3.10 -4.67 4.89
C PHE A 61 2.97 -6.08 5.50
N LYS A 62 3.50 -6.27 6.72
CA LYS A 62 3.30 -7.51 7.46
C LYS A 62 1.91 -7.57 8.09
N PRO A 63 1.21 -8.72 8.12
CA PRO A 63 -0.17 -8.84 8.59
C PRO A 63 -0.47 -8.19 9.95
N TYR A 64 0.45 -8.31 10.91
CA TYR A 64 0.31 -7.73 12.26
C TYR A 64 0.16 -6.20 12.27
N ALA A 65 0.52 -5.51 11.18
CA ALA A 65 0.42 -4.06 11.09
C ALA A 65 -0.96 -3.58 10.63
N LEU A 66 -1.87 -4.47 10.23
CA LEU A 66 -3.15 -4.11 9.62
C LEU A 66 -3.98 -3.17 10.50
N GLU A 67 -4.19 -3.53 11.77
CA GLU A 67 -5.00 -2.74 12.69
C GLU A 67 -4.43 -1.32 12.88
N ASN A 68 -3.12 -1.22 13.10
CA ASN A 68 -2.44 0.06 13.26
C ASN A 68 -2.50 0.92 11.97
N ILE A 69 -2.35 0.31 10.80
CA ILE A 69 -2.45 1.01 9.52
C ILE A 69 -3.91 1.45 9.27
N ALA A 70 -4.89 0.60 9.57
CA ALA A 70 -6.31 0.94 9.41
C ALA A 70 -6.71 2.18 10.22
N GLN A 71 -6.13 2.37 11.42
CA GLN A 71 -6.38 3.55 12.25
C GLN A 71 -5.84 4.87 11.68
N ILE A 72 -4.76 4.82 10.90
CA ILE A 72 -4.12 6.03 10.35
C ILE A 72 -4.61 6.38 8.94
N LEU A 73 -5.08 5.39 8.18
CA LEU A 73 -5.59 5.61 6.83
C LEU A 73 -6.92 6.35 6.86
N LYS A 74 -7.04 7.35 5.99
CA LYS A 74 -8.26 8.15 5.80
C LYS A 74 -8.84 7.90 4.42
N GLY A 75 -10.17 7.94 4.32
CA GLY A 75 -10.90 7.82 3.07
C GLY A 75 -11.36 6.39 2.75
N ARG A 76 -11.91 6.21 1.55
CA ARG A 76 -12.37 4.95 0.98
C ARG A 76 -11.66 4.65 -0.34
N ALA A 77 -10.93 3.54 -0.39
CA ALA A 77 -10.27 3.09 -1.61
C ALA A 77 -11.28 2.70 -2.70
N ARG A 78 -10.91 2.85 -3.97
CA ARG A 78 -11.69 2.30 -5.09
C ARG A 78 -11.49 0.78 -5.18
N ILE A 79 -10.24 0.34 -5.13
CA ILE A 79 -9.87 -1.07 -5.07
C ILE A 79 -8.81 -1.24 -3.99
N LEU A 80 -9.03 -2.20 -3.09
CA LEU A 80 -8.05 -2.63 -2.10
C LEU A 80 -7.60 -4.06 -2.45
N ILE A 81 -6.32 -4.20 -2.78
CA ILE A 81 -5.70 -5.48 -3.09
C ILE A 81 -4.80 -5.86 -1.92
N SER A 82 -5.01 -7.03 -1.33
CA SER A 82 -4.21 -7.55 -0.23
C SER A 82 -3.35 -8.71 -0.70
N VAL A 83 -2.05 -8.62 -0.44
CA VAL A 83 -1.10 -9.76 -0.51
C VAL A 83 -0.67 -10.21 0.89
N LEU A 84 -1.48 -9.87 1.92
CA LEU A 84 -1.18 -10.18 3.31
C LEU A 84 -1.48 -11.65 3.61
N ALA A 85 -0.46 -12.40 4.05
CA ALA A 85 -0.63 -13.78 4.47
C ALA A 85 -1.58 -13.89 5.68
N ASN A 86 -2.46 -14.90 5.67
CA ASN A 86 -3.37 -15.23 6.78
C ASN A 86 -4.29 -14.08 7.25
N VAL A 87 -4.69 -13.18 6.35
CA VAL A 87 -5.70 -12.14 6.62
C VAL A 87 -6.95 -12.43 5.81
N ASP A 88 -8.07 -12.68 6.49
CA ASP A 88 -9.39 -12.87 5.86
C ASP A 88 -10.05 -11.54 5.44
N PHE A 89 -11.17 -11.63 4.71
CA PHE A 89 -11.90 -10.44 4.26
C PHE A 89 -12.46 -9.61 5.41
N GLU A 90 -12.89 -10.24 6.51
CA GLU A 90 -13.45 -9.54 7.67
C GLU A 90 -12.40 -8.58 8.26
N LYS A 91 -11.16 -9.04 8.43
CA LYS A 91 -10.05 -8.19 8.87
C LYS A 91 -9.68 -7.13 7.84
N LEU A 92 -9.71 -7.44 6.54
CA LEU A 92 -9.41 -6.45 5.50
C LEU A 92 -10.44 -5.31 5.45
N GLN A 93 -11.70 -5.59 5.80
CA GLN A 93 -12.78 -4.60 5.81
C GLN A 93 -12.65 -3.54 6.93
N THR A 94 -11.67 -3.69 7.85
CA THR A 94 -11.24 -2.60 8.73
C THR A 94 -10.74 -1.38 7.94
N ILE A 95 -10.27 -1.57 6.70
CA ILE A 95 -9.95 -0.51 5.74
C ILE A 95 -11.10 -0.42 4.75
N LYS A 96 -11.68 0.78 4.59
CA LYS A 96 -12.83 1.01 3.69
C LYS A 96 -12.41 0.97 2.23
N ALA A 97 -13.10 0.16 1.42
CA ALA A 97 -12.95 0.12 -0.03
C ALA A 97 -14.30 -0.09 -0.74
N GLN A 98 -14.36 0.22 -2.04
CA GLN A 98 -15.50 -0.16 -2.89
C GLN A 98 -15.39 -1.63 -3.31
N ASN A 99 -14.18 -2.08 -3.66
CA ASN A 99 -13.89 -3.45 -4.06
C ASN A 99 -12.70 -4.00 -3.28
N TYR A 100 -12.74 -5.29 -2.95
CA TYR A 100 -11.68 -5.99 -2.23
C TYR A 100 -11.17 -7.17 -3.05
N VAL A 101 -9.86 -7.32 -3.12
CA VAL A 101 -9.17 -8.45 -3.73
C VAL A 101 -8.17 -8.99 -2.72
N ARG A 102 -8.10 -10.31 -2.59
CA ARG A 102 -7.12 -11.00 -1.74
C ARG A 102 -6.41 -12.04 -2.61
N ILE A 103 -5.08 -12.02 -2.60
CA ILE A 103 -4.19 -12.92 -3.34
C ILE A 103 -3.39 -13.74 -2.33
#